data_AF-A0A820LP40-F1
#
_entry.id   AF-A0A820LP40-F1
#
_cell.length_a   1.000
_cell.length_b   1.000
_cell.length_c   1.000
_cell.angle_alpha   90.00
_cell.angle_beta   90.00
_cell.angle_gamma   90.00
#
_symmetry.space_group_name_H-M   'P 1'
#
loop_
_entity.id
_entity.type
_entity.pdbx_description
1 polymer ?
#
loop_
_entity_poly.entity_id
_entity_poly.type
_entity_poly.pdbx_seq_one_letter_code
_entity_poly.pdbx_strand_id
1 'polypeptide(L)'
;ELLIYTSGCYYLDENNNWKSDGLIVGSLTNLYETECLSTHLTTFAGGFIVLPAPINWSYVFANADFMKNKTVYLTVIITSIIYIVLLIYARFKDKKDFEKLGVTPLADNNKSDHYYYQILVFTGQRTNAGTDSKVYFVLSGDNDQTQIRLFSDPHG
;
A
#
# COMPACT_ATOMS: atom_id res chain seq x y z
N GLU A 1 -26.36 -19.32 -23.87
CA GLU A 1 -25.39 -18.70 -22.93
C GLU A 1 -26.04 -17.49 -22.28
N LEU A 2 -25.82 -17.25 -21.00
CA LEU A 2 -26.39 -16.12 -20.26
C LEU A 2 -25.28 -15.08 -20.07
N LEU A 3 -25.36 -13.96 -20.79
CA LEU A 3 -24.42 -12.84 -20.65
C LEU A 3 -24.99 -11.86 -19.63
N ILE A 4 -24.32 -11.73 -18.49
CA ILE A 4 -24.66 -10.76 -17.45
C ILE A 4 -23.80 -9.51 -17.69
N TYR A 5 -24.43 -8.37 -17.93
CA TYR A 5 -23.76 -7.07 -18.00
C TYR A 5 -24.32 -6.16 -16.92
N THR A 6 -23.49 -5.26 -16.39
CA THR A 6 -23.90 -4.20 -15.47
C THR A 6 -23.57 -2.86 -16.09
N SER A 7 -24.53 -1.94 -16.03
CA SER A 7 -24.44 -0.59 -16.58
C SER A 7 -24.70 0.42 -15.48
N GLY A 8 -23.91 1.48 -15.46
CA GLY A 8 -24.04 2.58 -14.50
C GLY A 8 -23.82 3.92 -15.17
N CYS A 9 -24.46 4.96 -14.65
CA CYS A 9 -24.31 6.33 -15.14
C CYS A 9 -23.77 7.19 -14.01
N TYR A 10 -22.71 7.95 -14.30
CA TYR A 10 -22.03 8.80 -13.33
C TYR A 10 -21.78 10.19 -13.91
N TYR A 11 -21.75 11.20 -13.05
CA TYR A 11 -21.28 12.53 -13.37
C TYR A 11 -20.15 12.95 -12.45
N LEU A 12 -19.30 13.85 -12.95
CA LEU A 12 -18.24 14.46 -12.17
C LEU A 12 -18.76 15.72 -11.49
N ASP A 13 -18.73 15.75 -10.16
CA ASP A 13 -19.11 16.95 -9.37
C ASP A 13 -17.99 18.01 -9.36
N GLU A 14 -18.30 19.20 -8.84
CA GLU A 14 -17.34 20.33 -8.75
C GLU A 14 -16.13 20.03 -7.87
N ASN A 15 -16.24 19.05 -6.97
CA ASN A 15 -15.16 18.59 -6.10
C ASN A 15 -14.36 17.43 -6.74
N ASN A 16 -14.56 17.17 -8.05
CA ASN A 16 -13.96 16.07 -8.80
C ASN A 16 -14.30 14.67 -8.28
N ASN A 17 -15.49 14.49 -7.70
CA ASN A 17 -16.00 13.18 -7.28
C ASN A 17 -17.05 12.66 -8.27
N TRP A 18 -16.98 11.36 -8.56
CA TRP A 18 -17.99 10.68 -9.36
C TRP A 18 -19.23 10.38 -8.52
N LYS A 19 -20.40 10.84 -8.97
CA LYS A 19 -21.70 10.63 -8.34
C LYS A 19 -22.73 10.12 -9.35
N SER A 20 -23.77 9.44 -8.87
CA SER A 20 -24.85 8.89 -9.72
C SER A 20 -26.19 9.62 -9.51
N ASP A 21 -26.23 10.63 -8.66
CA ASP A 21 -27.47 11.34 -8.32
C ASP A 21 -28.06 12.06 -9.55
N GLY A 22 -29.37 11.92 -9.75
CA GLY A 22 -30.06 12.54 -10.89
C GLY A 22 -29.77 11.90 -12.25
N LEU A 23 -29.07 10.76 -12.28
CA LEU A 23 -28.83 9.92 -13.45
C LEU A 23 -29.59 8.60 -13.34
N ILE A 24 -30.18 8.15 -14.44
CA ILE A 24 -30.93 6.88 -14.54
C ILE A 24 -30.43 6.13 -15.77
N VAL A 25 -30.16 4.83 -15.61
CA VAL A 25 -29.85 3.93 -16.73
C VAL A 25 -31.13 3.66 -17.52
N GLY A 26 -31.14 4.03 -18.79
CA GLY A 26 -32.28 3.90 -19.69
C GLY A 26 -32.47 2.48 -20.21
N SER A 27 -33.69 2.19 -20.67
CA SER A 27 -34.09 0.86 -21.14
C SER A 27 -33.48 0.43 -22.47
N LEU A 28 -32.88 1.36 -23.24
CA LEU A 28 -32.19 1.03 -24.49
C LEU A 28 -30.74 0.57 -24.25
N THR A 29 -30.28 0.58 -22.99
CA THR A 29 -28.96 0.08 -22.61
C THR A 29 -28.79 -1.38 -23.02
N ASN A 30 -27.68 -1.70 -23.67
CA ASN A 30 -27.31 -3.04 -24.09
C ASN A 30 -25.80 -3.30 -23.87
N LEU A 31 -25.29 -4.39 -24.44
CA LEU A 31 -23.89 -4.81 -24.29
C LEU A 31 -22.86 -3.88 -24.94
N TYR A 32 -23.28 -3.03 -25.88
CA TYR A 32 -22.42 -2.15 -26.66
C TYR A 32 -22.57 -0.67 -26.28
N GLU A 33 -23.74 -0.28 -25.79
CA GLU A 33 -24.05 1.10 -25.44
C GLU A 33 -24.85 1.19 -24.14
N THR A 34 -24.56 2.22 -23.33
CA THR A 34 -25.32 2.54 -22.12
C THR A 34 -26.08 3.83 -22.35
N GLU A 35 -27.41 3.77 -22.20
CA GLU A 35 -28.27 4.93 -22.25
C GLU A 35 -28.32 5.58 -20.86
N CYS A 36 -27.87 6.83 -20.75
CA CYS A 36 -27.92 7.59 -19.50
C CYS A 36 -28.90 8.75 -19.61
N LEU A 37 -29.99 8.68 -18.86
CA LEU A 37 -30.97 9.76 -18.72
C LEU A 37 -30.52 10.67 -17.58
N SER A 38 -30.31 11.95 -17.88
CA SER A 38 -29.85 12.95 -16.90
C SER A 38 -30.87 14.06 -16.69
N THR A 39 -30.92 14.56 -15.46
CA THR A 39 -31.68 15.76 -15.08
C THR A 39 -30.82 17.03 -15.02
N HIS A 40 -29.52 16.92 -15.25
CA HIS A 40 -28.55 18.01 -15.19
C HIS A 40 -27.53 17.93 -16.34
N LEU A 41 -26.94 19.09 -16.68
CA LEU A 41 -25.93 19.22 -17.73
C LEU A 41 -24.54 19.32 -17.10
N THR A 42 -23.88 18.18 -16.92
CA THR A 42 -22.53 18.06 -16.35
C THR A 42 -21.70 17.09 -17.18
N THR A 43 -20.40 17.01 -16.91
CA THR A 43 -19.55 15.95 -17.47
C THR A 43 -20.06 14.58 -17.00
N PHE A 44 -20.48 13.75 -17.94
CA PHE A 44 -21.04 12.42 -17.67
C PHE A 44 -20.10 11.31 -18.16
N ALA A 45 -20.19 10.15 -17.52
CA ALA A 45 -19.51 8.93 -17.93
C ALA A 45 -20.45 7.71 -17.74
N GLY A 46 -20.41 6.80 -18.70
CA GLY A 46 -21.00 5.47 -18.56
C GLY A 46 -19.98 4.52 -17.92
N GLY A 47 -20.41 3.75 -16.93
CA GLY A 47 -19.66 2.65 -16.34
C GLY A 47 -20.10 1.33 -16.97
N PHE A 48 -19.17 0.64 -17.61
CA PHE A 48 -19.38 -0.72 -18.11
C PHE A 48 -18.34 -1.64 -17.45
N ILE A 49 -18.80 -2.51 -16.56
CA ILE A 49 -17.94 -3.55 -15.98
C ILE A 49 -18.19 -4.82 -16.77
N VAL A 50 -17.32 -5.09 -17.75
CA VAL A 50 -17.20 -6.43 -18.33
C VAL A 50 -16.53 -7.32 -17.30
N LEU A 51 -17.33 -8.19 -16.68
CA LEU A 51 -16.78 -9.29 -15.91
C LEU A 51 -16.06 -10.23 -16.88
N PRO A 52 -14.78 -10.57 -16.65
CA PRO A 52 -14.10 -11.58 -17.45
C PRO A 52 -14.90 -12.89 -17.38
N ALA A 53 -14.89 -13.65 -18.48
CA ALA A 53 -15.59 -14.93 -18.52
C ALA A 53 -15.18 -15.80 -17.32
N PRO A 54 -16.15 -16.46 -16.64
CA PRO A 54 -15.84 -17.28 -15.49
C PRO A 54 -14.86 -18.40 -15.87
N ILE A 55 -13.90 -18.67 -14.99
CA ILE A 55 -12.90 -19.71 -15.21
C ILE A 55 -13.62 -21.06 -15.30
N ASN A 56 -13.48 -21.74 -16.45
CA ASN A 56 -14.04 -23.07 -16.64
C ASN A 56 -13.11 -24.12 -15.99
N TRP A 57 -13.31 -24.38 -14.71
CA TRP A 57 -12.54 -25.37 -13.95
C TRP A 57 -12.61 -26.78 -14.55
N SER A 58 -13.74 -27.16 -15.17
CA SER A 58 -13.88 -28.48 -15.79
C SER A 58 -12.93 -28.67 -16.97
N TYR A 59 -12.75 -27.63 -17.79
CA TYR A 59 -11.79 -27.62 -18.90
C TYR A 59 -10.34 -27.62 -18.40
N VAL A 60 -10.06 -26.84 -17.35
CA VAL A 60 -8.73 -26.78 -16.73
C VAL A 60 -8.32 -28.16 -16.21
N PHE A 61 -9.19 -28.84 -15.45
CA PHE A 61 -8.90 -30.17 -14.92
C PHE A 61 -8.86 -31.26 -16.01
N ALA A 62 -9.71 -31.15 -17.04
CA ALA A 62 -9.66 -32.06 -18.19
C ALA A 62 -8.35 -31.96 -18.99
N ASN A 63 -7.67 -30.81 -18.93
CA ASN A 63 -6.39 -30.56 -19.60
C ASN A 63 -5.22 -30.43 -18.62
N ALA A 64 -5.37 -30.90 -17.37
CA ALA A 64 -4.33 -30.84 -16.35
C ALA A 64 -3.22 -31.90 -16.52
N ASP A 65 -3.12 -32.52 -17.69
CA ASP A 65 -2.05 -33.49 -17.98
C ASP A 65 -0.71 -32.76 -18.12
N PHE A 66 0.21 -33.08 -17.20
CA PHE A 66 1.55 -32.50 -17.12
C PHE A 66 2.34 -32.67 -18.42
N MET A 67 2.15 -33.80 -19.13
CA MET A 67 2.90 -34.08 -20.35
C MET A 67 2.42 -33.27 -21.54
N LYS A 68 1.12 -32.90 -21.58
CA LYS A 68 0.55 -32.07 -22.66
C LYS A 68 0.85 -30.59 -22.47
N ASN A 69 0.94 -30.12 -21.22
CA ASN A 69 1.04 -28.69 -20.90
C ASN A 69 2.32 -28.32 -20.12
N LYS A 70 3.45 -28.96 -20.44
CA LYS A 70 4.74 -28.79 -19.73
C LYS A 70 5.15 -27.32 -19.53
N THR A 71 4.94 -26.46 -20.53
CA THR A 71 5.31 -25.03 -20.44
C THR A 71 4.58 -24.32 -19.30
N VAL A 72 3.28 -24.55 -19.16
CA VAL A 72 2.46 -23.94 -18.09
C VAL A 72 2.98 -24.37 -16.73
N TYR A 73 3.16 -25.67 -16.52
CA TYR A 73 3.70 -26.19 -15.25
C TYR A 73 5.09 -25.66 -14.94
N LEU A 74 5.98 -25.59 -15.94
CA LEU A 74 7.33 -25.06 -15.74
C LEU A 74 7.28 -23.59 -15.29
N THR A 75 6.47 -22.76 -15.94
CA THR A 75 6.32 -21.36 -15.54
C THR A 75 5.76 -21.23 -14.13
N VAL A 76 4.71 -21.98 -13.79
CA VAL A 76 4.11 -21.97 -12.44
C VAL A 76 5.12 -22.40 -11.38
N ILE A 77 5.90 -23.45 -11.63
CA ILE A 77 6.92 -23.93 -10.69
C ILE A 77 8.01 -22.87 -10.48
N ILE A 78 8.58 -22.32 -11.57
CA ILE A 78 9.64 -21.31 -11.49
C ILE A 78 9.15 -20.06 -10.77
N THR A 79 7.99 -19.53 -11.15
CA THR A 79 7.39 -18.36 -10.50
C THR A 79 7.10 -18.63 -9.03
N SER A 80 6.62 -19.83 -8.69
CA SER A 80 6.38 -20.22 -7.29
C SER A 80 7.67 -20.27 -6.48
N ILE A 81 8.76 -20.82 -7.04
CA ILE A 81 10.06 -20.86 -6.37
C ILE A 81 10.59 -19.43 -6.12
N ILE A 82 10.57 -18.57 -7.14
CA ILE A 82 10.99 -17.17 -7.00
C ILE A 82 10.18 -16.47 -5.92
N TYR A 83 8.85 -16.66 -5.93
CA TYR A 83 7.96 -16.09 -4.93
C TYR A 83 8.32 -16.56 -3.51
N ILE A 84 8.55 -17.86 -3.31
CA ILE A 84 8.92 -18.41 -2.00
C ILE A 84 10.25 -17.83 -1.51
N VAL A 85 11.26 -17.72 -2.39
CA VAL A 85 12.57 -17.13 -2.05
C VAL A 85 12.42 -15.67 -1.64
N LEU A 86 11.67 -14.87 -2.40
CA LEU A 86 11.39 -13.48 -2.07
C LEU A 86 10.62 -13.35 -0.77
N LEU A 87 9.66 -14.24 -0.50
CA LEU A 87 8.89 -14.25 0.73
C LEU A 87 9.79 -14.55 1.94
N ILE A 88 10.69 -15.54 1.84
CA ILE A 88 11.66 -15.86 2.90
C ILE A 88 12.59 -14.66 3.14
N TYR A 89 13.10 -14.04 2.06
CA TYR A 89 13.95 -12.86 2.16
C TYR A 89 13.23 -11.69 2.83
N ALA A 90 11.99 -11.39 2.42
CA ALA A 90 11.17 -10.35 3.00
C ALA A 90 10.93 -10.61 4.49
N ARG A 91 10.55 -11.84 4.87
CA ARG A 91 10.36 -12.23 6.28
C ARG A 91 11.63 -12.08 7.11
N PHE A 92 12.79 -12.43 6.55
CA PHE A 92 14.07 -12.22 7.21
C PHE A 92 14.36 -10.73 7.43
N LYS A 93 14.08 -9.89 6.41
CA LYS A 93 14.24 -8.44 6.51
C LYS A 93 13.28 -7.81 7.52
N ASP A 94 12.02 -8.19 7.51
CA ASP A 94 11.02 -7.72 8.47
C ASP A 94 11.46 -8.05 9.90
N LYS A 95 11.91 -9.28 10.16
CA LYS A 95 12.42 -9.67 11.49
C LYS A 95 13.62 -8.81 11.93
N LYS A 96 14.55 -8.54 11.01
CA LYS A 96 15.71 -7.67 11.28
C LYS A 96 15.29 -6.21 11.48
N ASP A 97 14.19 -5.77 10.88
CA ASP A 97 13.65 -4.42 11.09
C ASP A 97 13.00 -4.30 12.47
N PHE A 98 12.33 -5.36 12.95
CA PHE A 98 11.84 -5.43 14.34
C PHE A 98 12.94 -5.30 15.38
N GLU A 99 14.16 -5.79 15.10
CA GLU A 99 15.31 -5.62 16.01
C GLU A 99 15.73 -4.15 16.16
N LYS A 100 15.38 -3.30 15.18
CA LYS A 100 15.63 -1.85 15.23
C LYS A 100 14.47 -1.06 15.85
N LEU A 101 13.34 -1.70 16.12
CA LEU A 101 12.20 -1.07 16.75
C LEU A 101 12.42 -1.01 18.26
N GLY A 102 12.81 0.15 18.76
CA GLY A 102 12.99 0.40 20.18
C GLY A 102 13.36 1.85 20.47
N VAL A 103 13.17 2.26 21.72
CA VAL A 103 13.74 3.51 22.23
C VAL A 103 15.11 3.16 22.78
N THR A 104 16.17 3.57 22.10
CA THR A 104 17.53 3.45 22.63
C THR A 104 17.74 4.52 23.70
N PRO A 105 18.06 4.16 24.96
CA PRO A 105 18.44 5.15 25.95
C PRO A 105 19.80 5.77 25.59
N LEU A 106 19.95 7.07 25.84
CA LEU A 106 21.24 7.73 25.69
C LEU A 106 22.27 7.14 26.66
N ALA A 107 23.56 7.19 26.30
CA ALA A 107 24.64 6.63 27.13
C ALA A 107 24.72 7.24 28.54
N ASP A 108 24.25 8.48 28.70
CA ASP A 108 24.24 9.26 29.93
C ASP A 108 22.88 9.26 30.65
N ASN A 109 21.88 8.51 30.18
CA ASN A 109 20.58 8.39 30.86
C ASN A 109 20.72 7.72 32.23
N ASN A 110 20.11 8.30 33.26
CA ASN A 110 20.12 7.73 34.61
C ASN A 110 18.71 7.34 35.09
N LYS A 111 18.59 6.16 35.71
CA LYS A 111 17.31 5.68 36.29
C LYS A 111 16.83 6.53 37.47
N SER A 112 17.71 7.32 38.10
CA SER A 112 17.32 8.26 39.16
C SER A 112 16.81 9.60 38.64
N ASP A 113 16.81 9.83 37.32
CA ASP A 113 16.33 11.09 36.75
C ASP A 113 14.82 11.24 36.96
N HIS A 114 14.40 12.47 37.29
CA HIS A 114 13.00 12.77 37.61
C HIS A 114 12.07 12.80 36.38
N TYR A 115 12.62 13.01 35.19
CA TYR A 115 11.84 13.21 33.96
C TYR A 115 12.45 12.41 32.81
N TYR A 116 11.57 11.77 32.03
CA TYR A 116 11.95 11.01 30.85
C TYR A 116 11.34 11.67 29.61
N TYR A 117 12.17 11.94 28.62
CA TYR A 117 11.76 12.50 27.35
C TYR A 117 12.11 11.51 26.23
N GLN A 118 11.16 11.28 25.34
CA GLN A 118 11.40 10.57 24.09
C GLN A 118 11.57 11.62 22.98
N ILE A 119 12.74 11.62 22.35
CA ILE A 119 13.07 12.56 21.27
C ILE A 119 13.09 11.78 19.96
N LEU A 120 12.28 12.21 18.99
CA LEU A 120 12.29 11.67 17.63
C LEU A 120 12.93 12.69 16.69
N VAL A 121 13.95 12.26 15.96
CA VAL A 121 14.65 13.10 14.99
C VAL A 121 14.37 12.58 13.60
N PHE A 122 13.82 13.43 12.75
CA PHE A 122 13.57 13.14 11.34
C PHE A 122 14.54 13.93 10.48
N THR A 123 15.33 13.24 9.67
CA THR A 123 16.14 13.86 8.61
C THR A 123 15.32 13.98 7.33
N GLY A 124 15.84 14.75 6.35
CA GLY A 124 15.16 14.91 5.07
C GLY A 124 14.97 13.57 4.33
N GLN A 125 13.97 13.47 3.47
CA GLN A 125 13.68 12.24 2.73
C GLN A 125 14.65 11.97 1.57
N ARG A 126 15.52 12.93 1.22
CA ARG A 126 16.46 12.80 0.10
C ARG A 126 17.59 11.82 0.42
N THR A 127 18.12 11.16 -0.62
CA THR A 127 19.34 10.36 -0.49
C THR A 127 20.46 11.20 0.13
N ASN A 128 21.18 10.63 1.11
CA ASN A 128 22.24 11.30 1.88
C ASN A 128 21.79 12.51 2.71
N ALA A 129 20.53 12.58 3.15
CA ALA A 129 20.07 13.60 4.10
C ALA A 129 20.49 13.34 5.56
N GLY A 130 21.19 12.23 5.82
CA GLY A 130 21.83 11.95 7.11
C GLY A 130 23.10 12.76 7.33
N THR A 131 23.77 12.55 8.47
CA THR A 131 25.05 13.18 8.80
C THR A 131 25.95 12.20 9.53
N ASP A 132 27.26 12.27 9.26
CA ASP A 132 28.31 11.55 10.00
C ASP A 132 28.87 12.37 11.16
N SER A 133 28.36 13.60 11.35
CA SER A 133 28.78 14.49 12.44
C SER A 133 28.25 14.00 13.79
N LYS A 134 28.99 14.26 14.87
CA LYS A 134 28.47 14.05 16.23
C LYS A 134 27.44 15.13 16.54
N VAL A 135 26.18 14.71 16.70
CA VAL A 135 25.07 15.60 17.02
C VAL A 135 24.94 15.71 18.53
N TYR A 136 24.85 16.93 19.04
CA TYR A 136 24.60 17.22 20.45
C TYR A 136 23.33 18.06 20.60
N PHE A 137 22.67 17.95 21.75
CA PHE A 137 21.49 18.74 22.05
C PHE A 137 21.50 19.22 23.51
N VAL A 138 20.73 20.28 23.76
CA VAL A 138 20.38 20.78 25.08
C VAL A 138 18.86 20.92 25.12
N LEU A 139 18.22 20.36 26.14
CA LEU A 139 16.78 20.49 26.35
C LEU A 139 16.55 21.55 27.43
N SER A 140 15.92 22.67 27.06
CA SER A 140 15.61 23.77 27.97
C SER A 140 14.11 23.83 28.26
N GLY A 141 13.74 23.98 29.53
CA GLY A 141 12.39 24.28 29.99
C GLY A 141 12.36 25.58 30.80
N ASP A 142 11.19 25.94 31.33
CA ASP A 142 10.98 27.24 31.98
C ASP A 142 11.83 27.45 33.25
N ASN A 143 12.13 26.36 33.97
CA ASN A 143 12.85 26.42 35.25
C ASN A 143 14.32 26.01 35.15
N ASP A 144 14.69 25.19 34.15
CA ASP A 144 16.04 24.63 34.04
C ASP A 144 16.31 24.06 32.64
N GLN A 145 17.55 23.68 32.37
CA GLN A 145 17.97 23.00 31.14
C GLN A 145 18.92 21.83 31.42
N THR A 146 19.00 20.88 30.50
CA THR A 146 19.95 19.78 30.59
C THR A 146 21.39 20.26 30.32
N GLN A 147 22.37 19.46 30.72
CA GLN A 147 23.72 19.60 30.18
C GLN A 147 23.74 19.26 28.68
N ILE A 148 24.87 19.52 28.02
CA ILE A 148 25.10 19.12 26.62
C ILE A 148 25.09 17.60 26.54
N ARG A 149 24.12 17.02 25.81
CA ARG A 149 23.97 15.58 25.65
C ARG A 149 24.31 15.15 24.23
N LEU A 150 25.04 14.04 24.09
CA LEU A 150 25.40 13.46 22.79
C LEU A 150 24.22 12.63 22.29
N PHE A 151 23.70 12.98 21.11
CA PHE A 151 22.61 12.25 20.47
C PHE A 151 23.16 11.07 19.64
N SER A 152 23.57 10.01 20.32
CA SER A 152 24.14 8.79 19.73
C SER A 152 23.49 7.55 20.29
N ASP A 153 23.31 6.53 19.45
CA ASP A 153 22.98 5.18 19.89
C ASP A 153 24.26 4.55 20.50
N PRO A 154 24.27 4.17 21.80
CA PRO A 154 25.44 3.53 22.43
C PRO A 154 25.63 2.07 21.97
N HIS A 155 24.60 1.47 21.38
CA HIS A 155 24.55 0.07 20.96
C HIS A 155 24.64 -0.09 19.43
N GLY A 156 25.07 0.96 18.73
CA GLY A 156 25.22 1.00 17.27
C GLY A 156 25.81 -0.25 16.64
#